data_AF-A0AAC9BSA1-F1
#
_entry.id   AF-A0AAC9BSA1-F1
#
_cell.length_a   1.000
_cell.length_b   1.000
_cell.length_c   1.000
_cell.angle_alpha   90.00
_cell.angle_beta   90.00
_cell.angle_gamma   90.00
#
_symmetry.space_group_name_H-M   'P 1'
#
loop_
_entity.id
_entity.type
_entity.pdbx_description
1 polymer ?
#
loop_
_entity_poly.entity_id
_entity_poly.type
_entity_poly.pdbx_seq_one_letter_code
_entity_poly.pdbx_strand_id
1 'polypeptide(L)'
;MFERNKLVPELMVTSLESSLAFWVSCLGFQVAYQRPEDGFAYLDLNGAQVMLEQVDSDAGQWLTAPLSKPYGRGINLQIDVEAVAPIMQKLDQAGFSLYRECRDTWYRAEDVEVGQREFIVQDDDGYLVRLVERLGERPVCSI
;
A
#
# COMPACT_ATOMS: atom_id res chain seq x y z
N MET A 1 14.80 -18.74 -1.87
CA MET A 1 15.57 -17.48 -1.83
C MET A 1 14.56 -16.36 -1.89
N PHE A 2 14.66 -15.35 -1.02
CA PHE A 2 13.74 -14.21 -1.06
C PHE A 2 13.99 -13.40 -2.35
N GLU A 3 13.01 -13.38 -3.24
CA GLU A 3 13.06 -12.60 -4.48
C GLU A 3 12.77 -11.14 -4.16
N ARG A 4 13.62 -10.23 -4.65
CA ARG A 4 13.51 -8.80 -4.37
C ARG A 4 13.02 -8.06 -5.59
N ASN A 5 12.01 -7.22 -5.40
CA ASN A 5 11.55 -6.30 -6.42
C ASN A 5 12.62 -5.27 -6.77
N LYS A 6 12.58 -4.83 -8.04
CA LYS A 6 13.46 -3.77 -8.54
C LYS A 6 13.11 -2.39 -7.99
N LEU A 7 11.86 -2.20 -7.53
CA LEU A 7 11.38 -0.99 -6.89
C LEU A 7 10.65 -1.38 -5.61
N VAL A 8 11.09 -0.83 -4.49
CA VAL A 8 10.50 -1.07 -3.17
C VAL A 8 10.44 0.27 -2.47
N PRO A 9 9.24 0.84 -2.24
CA PRO A 9 9.11 2.04 -1.44
C PRO A 9 9.46 1.74 0.03
N GLU A 10 10.17 2.67 0.64
CA GLU A 10 10.41 2.70 2.08
C GLU A 10 9.60 3.85 2.69
N LEU A 11 8.75 3.51 3.66
CA LEU A 11 7.84 4.44 4.29
C LEU A 11 8.28 4.68 5.74
N MET A 12 8.55 5.94 6.05
CA MET A 12 8.76 6.34 7.44
C MET A 12 7.42 6.36 8.17
N VAL A 13 7.38 5.70 9.32
CA VAL A 13 6.16 5.52 10.13
C VAL A 13 6.35 6.02 11.55
N THR A 14 5.29 6.52 12.19
CA THR A 14 5.39 7.02 13.57
C THR A 14 5.42 5.90 14.61
N SER A 15 4.81 4.76 14.32
CA SER A 15 4.77 3.58 15.19
C SER A 15 4.78 2.32 14.32
N LEU A 16 5.88 1.56 14.36
CA LEU A 16 5.99 0.32 13.60
C LEU A 16 4.91 -0.68 14.01
N GLU A 17 4.58 -0.75 15.30
CA GLU A 17 3.53 -1.63 15.82
C GLU A 17 2.16 -1.32 15.17
N SER A 18 1.77 -0.03 15.17
CA SER A 18 0.50 0.42 14.60
C SER A 18 0.48 0.19 13.07
N SER A 19 1.58 0.51 12.39
CA SER A 19 1.70 0.25 10.97
C SER A 19 1.64 -1.25 10.64
N LEU A 20 2.29 -2.13 11.41
CA LEU A 20 2.17 -3.56 11.20
C LEU A 20 0.74 -4.06 11.40
N ALA A 21 -0.01 -3.54 12.38
CA ALA A 21 -1.43 -3.87 12.53
C ALA A 21 -2.26 -3.50 11.28
N PHE A 22 -1.99 -2.35 10.66
CA PHE A 22 -2.62 -1.97 9.40
C PHE A 22 -2.15 -2.84 8.22
N TRP A 23 -0.86 -2.84 7.92
CA TRP A 23 -0.29 -3.46 6.73
C TRP A 23 -0.39 -4.99 6.75
N VAL A 24 -0.11 -5.64 7.89
CA VAL A 24 -0.15 -7.10 8.02
C VAL A 24 -1.57 -7.56 8.34
N SER A 25 -2.17 -7.07 9.43
CA SER A 25 -3.45 -7.62 9.89
C SER A 25 -4.63 -7.21 9.01
N CYS A 26 -4.64 -5.98 8.48
CA CYS A 26 -5.74 -5.50 7.64
C CYS A 26 -5.51 -5.78 6.16
N LEU A 27 -4.36 -5.39 5.61
CA LEU A 27 -4.08 -5.53 4.17
C LEU A 27 -3.56 -6.93 3.77
N GLY A 28 -3.12 -7.73 4.74
CA GLY A 28 -2.71 -9.12 4.50
C GLY A 28 -1.24 -9.31 4.09
N PHE A 29 -0.40 -8.27 4.21
CA PHE A 29 1.05 -8.43 4.04
C PHE A 29 1.61 -9.44 5.03
N GLN A 30 2.76 -10.01 4.70
CA GLN A 30 3.57 -10.82 5.60
C GLN A 30 4.89 -10.12 5.88
N VAL A 31 5.41 -10.28 7.09
CA VAL A 31 6.77 -9.84 7.42
C VAL A 31 7.76 -10.82 6.80
N ALA A 32 8.48 -10.38 5.78
CA ALA A 32 9.55 -11.18 5.17
C ALA A 32 10.77 -11.28 6.11
N TYR A 33 11.13 -10.16 6.73
CA TYR A 33 12.11 -10.07 7.82
C TYR A 33 12.00 -8.71 8.51
N GLN A 34 12.57 -8.60 9.71
CA GLN A 34 12.53 -7.39 10.53
C GLN A 34 13.85 -7.19 11.27
N ARG A 35 14.14 -5.92 11.62
CA ARG A 35 15.21 -5.53 12.54
C ARG A 35 14.55 -4.70 13.64
N PRO A 36 14.02 -5.34 14.70
CA PRO A 36 13.31 -4.63 15.76
C PRO A 36 14.18 -3.59 16.47
N GLU A 37 15.49 -3.85 16.55
CA GLU A 37 16.50 -2.92 17.08
C GLU A 37 16.62 -1.61 16.29
N ASP A 38 16.27 -1.64 14.99
CA ASP A 38 16.28 -0.48 14.10
C ASP A 38 14.87 0.08 13.85
N GLY A 39 13.83 -0.49 14.47
CA GLY A 39 12.44 -0.12 14.17
C GLY A 39 12.05 -0.40 12.72
N PHE A 40 12.60 -1.45 12.10
CA PHE A 40 12.44 -1.75 10.68
C PHE A 40 11.69 -3.05 10.40
N ALA A 41 10.82 -3.05 9.38
CA ALA A 41 10.22 -4.25 8.82
C ALA A 41 10.19 -4.23 7.29
N TYR A 42 10.46 -5.39 6.69
CA TYR A 42 10.31 -5.63 5.26
C TYR A 42 9.08 -6.50 5.02
N LEU A 43 8.13 -5.99 4.23
CA LEU A 43 6.85 -6.65 4.00
C LEU A 43 6.74 -7.18 2.57
N ASP A 44 6.02 -8.30 2.41
CA ASP A 44 5.67 -8.90 1.12
C ASP A 44 4.18 -9.27 1.08
N LEU A 45 3.54 -8.99 -0.05
CA LEU A 45 2.19 -9.46 -0.39
C LEU A 45 2.23 -9.99 -1.82
N ASN A 46 2.44 -11.31 -1.97
CA ASN A 46 2.51 -11.98 -3.27
C ASN A 46 3.49 -11.29 -4.24
N GLY A 47 4.66 -10.88 -3.73
CA GLY A 47 5.66 -10.17 -4.51
C GLY A 47 5.46 -8.65 -4.57
N ALA A 48 4.37 -8.07 -4.08
CA ALA A 48 4.33 -6.62 -3.81
C ALA A 48 5.09 -6.34 -2.50
N GLN A 49 6.11 -5.47 -2.56
CA GLN A 49 7.05 -5.30 -1.45
C GLN A 49 7.10 -3.85 -0.98
N VAL A 50 7.13 -3.65 0.34
CA VAL A 50 7.19 -2.35 1.01
C VAL A 50 8.10 -2.46 2.23
N MET A 51 8.92 -1.45 2.51
CA MET A 51 9.67 -1.33 3.75
C MET A 51 9.00 -0.30 4.67
N LEU A 52 8.98 -0.60 5.97
CA LEU A 52 8.53 0.31 7.01
C LEU A 52 9.72 0.59 7.94
N GLU A 53 9.97 1.85 8.21
CA GLU A 53 11.00 2.30 9.13
C GLU A 53 10.41 3.29 10.14
N GLN A 54 10.49 2.98 11.43
CA GLN A 54 9.98 3.88 12.46
C GLN A 54 10.85 5.14 12.54
N VAL A 55 10.21 6.31 12.64
CA VAL A 55 10.93 7.57 12.79
C VAL A 55 11.76 7.55 14.08
N ASP A 56 13.06 7.81 13.94
CA ASP A 56 14.04 7.92 15.02
C ASP A 56 15.01 9.07 14.74
N SER A 57 15.08 10.03 15.66
CA SER A 57 15.94 11.21 15.53
C SER A 57 17.43 10.89 15.57
N ASP A 58 17.82 9.75 16.16
CA ASP A 58 19.22 9.37 16.36
C ASP A 58 19.75 8.47 15.24
N ALA A 59 18.86 7.92 14.39
CA ALA A 59 19.18 6.95 13.34
C ALA A 59 19.72 7.57 12.03
N GLY A 60 19.80 8.90 11.91
CA GLY A 60 20.35 9.56 10.72
C GLY A 60 19.53 9.31 9.44
N GLN A 61 18.22 9.17 9.58
CA GLN A 61 17.29 8.79 8.52
C GLN A 61 17.25 9.80 7.36
N TRP A 62 16.87 9.34 6.17
CA TRP A 62 16.91 10.11 4.91
C TRP A 62 15.76 11.12 4.78
N LEU A 63 15.79 12.14 5.63
CA LEU A 63 14.85 13.25 5.62
C LEU A 63 15.38 14.39 4.76
N THR A 64 14.68 14.70 3.68
CA THR A 64 14.97 15.89 2.85
C THR A 64 14.27 17.15 3.38
N ALA A 65 13.27 16.99 4.25
CA ALA A 65 12.54 18.04 4.94
C ALA A 65 11.89 17.47 6.22
N PRO A 66 11.45 18.31 7.17
CA PRO A 66 10.69 17.85 8.34
C PRO A 66 9.43 17.06 7.95
N LEU A 67 9.16 15.97 8.66
CA LEU A 67 7.94 15.19 8.50
C LEU A 67 6.72 15.94 9.06
N SER A 68 5.64 16.00 8.29
CA SER A 68 4.36 16.57 8.70
C SER A 68 3.22 15.75 8.13
N LYS A 69 2.33 15.22 8.99
CA LYS A 69 1.19 14.41 8.55
C LYS A 69 0.19 15.25 7.72
N PRO A 70 -0.54 14.63 6.77
CA PRO A 70 -0.35 13.25 6.31
C PRO A 70 0.99 13.10 5.57
N TYR A 71 1.68 11.99 5.81
CA TYR A 71 2.88 11.61 5.05
C TYR A 71 2.48 11.18 3.64
N GLY A 72 3.47 11.07 2.73
CA GLY A 72 3.21 10.61 1.37
C GLY A 72 2.40 11.59 0.48
N ARG A 73 2.36 12.89 0.81
CA ARG A 73 1.66 13.90 0.00
C ARG A 73 2.14 13.88 -1.45
N GLY A 74 1.20 13.65 -2.37
CA GLY A 74 1.46 13.62 -3.82
C GLY A 74 1.69 12.23 -4.41
N ILE A 75 1.73 11.17 -3.61
CA ILE A 75 1.86 9.79 -4.08
C ILE A 75 0.67 8.92 -3.65
N ASN A 76 0.47 7.82 -4.37
CA ASN A 76 -0.26 6.65 -3.90
C ASN A 76 0.52 5.40 -4.30
N LEU A 77 0.39 4.34 -3.51
CA LEU A 77 0.98 3.04 -3.80
C LEU A 77 -0.11 2.15 -4.39
N GLN A 78 -0.02 1.90 -5.69
CA GLN A 78 -0.88 0.90 -6.32
C GLN A 78 -0.33 -0.50 -6.04
N ILE A 79 -1.17 -1.37 -5.49
CA ILE A 79 -0.83 -2.75 -5.14
C ILE A 79 -1.91 -3.65 -5.74
N ASP A 80 -1.49 -4.55 -6.63
CA ASP A 80 -2.36 -5.56 -7.20
C ASP A 80 -2.60 -6.68 -6.17
N VAL A 81 -3.85 -7.05 -5.98
CA VAL A 81 -4.31 -8.09 -5.06
C VAL A 81 -5.23 -9.06 -5.78
N GLU A 82 -5.32 -10.28 -5.27
CA GLU A 82 -6.19 -11.31 -5.86
C GLU A 82 -7.67 -10.93 -5.75
N ALA A 83 -8.09 -10.37 -4.61
CA ALA A 83 -9.45 -9.90 -4.39
C ALA A 83 -9.49 -8.72 -3.40
N VAL A 84 -10.26 -7.68 -3.72
CA VAL A 84 -10.40 -6.53 -2.81
C VAL A 84 -11.39 -6.76 -1.67
N ALA A 85 -12.42 -7.60 -1.90
CA ALA A 85 -13.53 -7.76 -0.97
C ALA A 85 -13.11 -8.27 0.43
N PRO A 86 -12.24 -9.30 0.56
CA PRO A 86 -11.77 -9.75 1.87
C PRO A 86 -10.96 -8.68 2.63
N ILE A 87 -10.20 -7.85 1.91
CA ILE A 87 -9.41 -6.78 2.51
C ILE A 87 -10.32 -5.67 3.03
N MET A 88 -11.33 -5.28 2.25
CA MET A 88 -12.33 -4.30 2.68
C MET A 88 -13.06 -4.75 3.95
N GLN A 89 -13.41 -6.04 4.06
CA GLN A 89 -14.05 -6.58 5.26
C GLN A 89 -13.14 -6.46 6.50
N LYS A 90 -11.85 -6.74 6.37
CA LYS A 90 -10.88 -6.59 7.46
C LYS A 90 -10.71 -5.13 7.88
N LEU A 91 -10.64 -4.22 6.90
CA LEU A 91 -10.54 -2.78 7.15
C LEU A 91 -11.76 -2.25 7.90
N ASP A 92 -12.97 -2.64 7.48
CA ASP A 92 -14.23 -2.29 8.15
C ASP A 92 -14.26 -2.80 9.60
N GLN A 93 -13.88 -4.06 9.82
CA GLN A 93 -13.79 -4.65 11.16
C GLN A 93 -12.78 -3.96 12.07
N ALA A 94 -11.69 -3.45 11.50
CA ALA A 94 -10.66 -2.69 12.20
C ALA A 94 -11.00 -1.19 12.32
N GLY A 95 -12.11 -0.72 11.74
CA GLY A 95 -12.57 0.67 11.82
C GLY A 95 -11.87 1.64 10.86
N PHE A 96 -11.16 1.15 9.84
CA PHE A 96 -10.54 1.99 8.82
C PHE A 96 -11.56 2.44 7.78
N SER A 97 -11.69 3.76 7.61
CA SER A 97 -12.53 4.34 6.55
C SER A 97 -11.78 4.37 5.22
N LEU A 98 -12.52 4.13 4.13
CA LEU A 98 -11.95 4.26 2.79
C LEU A 98 -11.77 5.74 2.43
N TYR A 99 -10.61 6.08 1.90
CA TYR A 99 -10.36 7.40 1.30
C TYR A 99 -11.12 7.55 -0.02
N ARG A 100 -11.24 6.45 -0.78
CA ARG A 100 -12.12 6.33 -1.94
C ARG A 100 -12.82 4.97 -1.93
N GLU A 101 -14.14 5.02 -2.08
CA GLU A 101 -15.00 3.85 -2.19
C GLU A 101 -14.60 2.91 -3.32
N CYS A 102 -14.93 1.62 -3.14
CA CYS A 102 -14.67 0.59 -4.13
C CYS A 102 -15.50 0.79 -5.40
N ARG A 103 -14.84 0.72 -6.56
CA ARG A 103 -15.49 0.85 -7.86
C ARG A 103 -14.78 0.04 -8.94
N ASP A 104 -15.55 -0.39 -9.93
CA ASP A 104 -15.00 -0.93 -11.17
C ASP A 104 -14.68 0.24 -12.11
N THR A 105 -13.42 0.39 -12.47
CA THR A 105 -12.93 1.46 -13.36
C THR A 105 -12.22 0.85 -14.56
N TRP A 106 -12.51 1.39 -15.74
CA TRP A 106 -11.86 1.00 -16.99
C TRP A 106 -10.98 2.16 -17.45
N TYR A 107 -9.68 1.92 -17.50
CA TYR A 107 -8.71 2.93 -17.92
C TYR A 107 -8.24 2.61 -19.33
N ARG A 108 -8.35 3.59 -20.23
CA ARG A 108 -7.77 3.46 -21.57
C ARG A 108 -6.25 3.32 -21.48
N ALA A 109 -5.73 2.26 -22.07
CA ALA A 109 -4.32 2.02 -22.33
C ALA A 109 -4.18 1.75 -23.83
N GLU A 110 -3.80 2.79 -24.58
CA GLU A 110 -3.69 2.74 -26.04
C GLU A 110 -5.03 2.32 -26.71
N ASP A 111 -5.08 1.13 -27.29
CA ASP A 111 -6.22 0.57 -28.04
C ASP A 111 -7.09 -0.38 -27.20
N VAL A 112 -6.72 -0.61 -25.94
CA VAL A 112 -7.49 -1.38 -24.97
C VAL A 112 -7.92 -0.54 -23.78
N GLU A 113 -8.90 -1.03 -23.03
CA GLU A 113 -9.23 -0.57 -21.69
C GLU A 113 -8.85 -1.66 -20.68
N VAL A 114 -8.09 -1.28 -19.67
CA VAL A 114 -7.70 -2.14 -18.55
C VAL A 114 -8.71 -1.95 -17.42
N GLY A 115 -9.42 -3.03 -17.08
CA GLY A 115 -10.41 -3.06 -16.02
C GLY A 115 -9.79 -3.33 -14.66
N GLN A 116 -10.14 -2.52 -13.69
CA GLN A 116 -9.66 -2.61 -12.32
C GLN A 116 -10.83 -2.41 -11.36
N ARG A 117 -11.03 -3.35 -10.46
CA ARG A 117 -11.83 -3.11 -9.26
C ARG A 117 -10.90 -2.56 -8.20
N GLU A 118 -11.17 -1.34 -7.75
CA GLU A 118 -10.22 -0.58 -6.95
C GLU A 118 -10.87 0.20 -5.83
N PHE A 119 -10.13 0.38 -4.73
CA PHE A 119 -10.44 1.33 -3.67
C PHE A 119 -9.15 1.97 -3.16
N ILE A 120 -9.26 3.06 -2.39
CA ILE A 120 -8.11 3.67 -1.72
C ILE A 120 -8.39 3.76 -0.22
N VAL A 121 -7.42 3.36 0.59
CA VAL A 121 -7.41 3.56 2.04
C VAL A 121 -6.18 4.37 2.43
N GLN A 122 -6.28 5.13 3.51
CA GLN A 122 -5.18 5.89 4.09
C GLN A 122 -4.71 5.20 5.36
N ASP A 123 -3.40 4.97 5.51
CA ASP A 123 -2.83 4.43 6.74
C ASP A 123 -2.72 5.50 7.86
N ASP A 124 -2.31 5.08 9.07
CA ASP A 124 -2.23 5.95 10.26
C ASP A 124 -1.27 7.15 10.11
N ASP A 125 -0.30 7.05 9.19
CA ASP A 125 0.67 8.11 8.92
C ASP A 125 0.26 9.00 7.75
N GLY A 126 -0.66 8.54 6.91
CA GLY A 126 -1.29 9.31 5.85
C GLY A 126 -1.00 8.81 4.44
N TYR A 127 -0.26 7.71 4.28
CA TYR A 127 0.05 7.14 2.99
C TYR A 127 -1.21 6.58 2.32
N LEU A 128 -1.42 6.94 1.06
CA LEU A 128 -2.53 6.41 0.26
C LEU A 128 -2.14 5.07 -0.36
N VAL A 129 -2.90 4.04 -0.02
CA VAL A 129 -2.74 2.68 -0.54
C VAL A 129 -3.92 2.37 -1.46
N ARG A 130 -3.65 2.17 -2.75
CA ARG A 130 -4.64 1.85 -3.79
C ARG A 130 -4.58 0.36 -4.09
N LEU A 131 -5.58 -0.39 -3.64
CA LEU A 131 -5.67 -1.83 -3.82
C LEU A 131 -6.44 -2.11 -5.10
N VAL A 132 -5.91 -2.99 -5.95
CA VAL A 132 -6.44 -3.27 -7.28
C VAL A 132 -6.62 -4.76 -7.51
N GLU A 133 -7.87 -5.17 -7.79
CA GLU A 133 -8.21 -6.47 -8.36
C GLU A 133 -8.36 -6.31 -9.88
N ARG A 134 -7.64 -7.12 -10.66
CA ARG A 134 -7.63 -7.03 -12.13
C ARG A 134 -8.87 -7.70 -12.73
N LEU A 135 -9.63 -6.94 -13.53
CA LEU A 135 -10.82 -7.43 -14.24
C LEU A 135 -10.52 -7.89 -15.68
N GLY A 136 -9.28 -7.74 -16.13
CA GLY A 136 -8.84 -8.05 -17.50
C GLY A 136 -8.85 -6.82 -18.42
N GLU A 137 -8.83 -7.09 -19.73
CA GLU A 137 -8.75 -6.08 -20.78
C GLU A 137 -9.91 -6.22 -21.77
N ARG A 138 -10.35 -5.11 -22.37
CA ARG A 138 -11.34 -5.08 -23.45
C ARG A 138 -10.95 -4.07 -24.53
N PRO A 139 -11.40 -4.20 -25.79
CA PRO A 139 -11.15 -3.20 -26.82
C PRO A 139 -11.76 -1.84 -26.44
N VAL A 140 -11.10 -0.74 -26.81
CA VAL A 140 -11.70 0.59 -26.68
C VAL A 140 -12.96 0.66 -27.55
N CYS A 141 -14.11 0.96 -26.93
CA CYS A 141 -15.32 1.27 -27.70
C CYS A 141 -15.07 2.53 -28.52
N SER A 142 -14.99 2.39 -29.85
CA SER A 142 -15.15 3.50 -30.77
C SER A 142 -16.52 4.12 -30.54
N ILE A 143 -16.56 5.39 -30.12
CA ILE A 143 -17.79 6.19 -30.04
C ILE A 143 -18.26 6.48 -31.47
#